data_AF-A0A2V8SGS6-F1
#
_entry.id   AF-A0A2V8SGS6-F1
#
_cell.length_a   1.000
_cell.length_b   1.000
_cell.length_c   1.000
_cell.angle_alpha   90.00
_cell.angle_beta   90.00
_cell.angle_gamma   90.00
#
_symmetry.space_group_name_H-M   'P 1'
#
loop_
_entity.id
_entity.type
_entity.pdbx_description
1 polymer ?
#
loop_
_entity_poly.entity_id
_entity_poly.type
_entity_poly.pdbx_seq_one_letter_code
_entity_poly.pdbx_strand_id
1 'polypeptide(L)'
;MPRRALSGGCWPALRLLASGPMAAPLVSFLRELWQKYRQDHVSILVSSLAYYTFFSFFPLMLLLASIIGFLFGMGEEYARLPRTILGLLPFSSDYMSNAVDRIVHARRSLGFFGSVLLIWSSTAAFDILQQILNRIHRAPTMRPLWRRRLLGILLGLILLLFIPASNVMAGARPLLARVLARLTALPPSWEPVVLTLCTGALAILFNFTLFLTLYLFGPSVRRRTREIWVGALTGAVLWEASKALFGLYVRSLSSYKMLYGSIGSIIAILLWLYVSGVLVALGAEVNFVLGARRDRRAAGTG
;
A
#
# COMPACT_ATOMS: atom_id res chain seq x y z
N MET A 1 -34.12 -53.70 1.17
CA MET A 1 -34.02 -53.19 -0.21
C MET A 1 -33.42 -51.79 -0.20
N PRO A 2 -32.31 -51.51 -0.92
CA PRO A 2 -31.60 -50.23 -0.92
C PRO A 2 -31.88 -49.40 -2.19
N ARG A 3 -31.85 -48.06 -2.09
CA ARG A 3 -31.71 -47.09 -3.21
C ARG A 3 -31.10 -45.81 -2.62
N ARG A 4 -30.16 -45.07 -3.21
CA ARG A 4 -29.34 -45.18 -4.42
C ARG A 4 -28.24 -44.13 -4.22
N ALA A 5 -27.01 -44.48 -4.58
CA ALA A 5 -25.92 -43.54 -4.74
C ALA A 5 -26.25 -42.50 -5.82
N LEU A 6 -25.87 -41.24 -5.58
CA LEU A 6 -25.60 -40.26 -6.63
C LEU A 6 -24.10 -39.97 -6.63
N SER A 7 -23.40 -40.88 -7.28
CA SER A 7 -22.12 -40.62 -7.92
C SER A 7 -22.35 -39.83 -9.20
N GLY A 8 -21.51 -38.83 -9.47
CA GLY A 8 -21.24 -38.38 -10.84
C GLY A 8 -21.23 -36.88 -11.02
N GLY A 9 -20.06 -36.33 -11.31
CA GLY A 9 -19.93 -34.98 -11.84
C GLY A 9 -18.57 -34.38 -11.54
N CYS A 10 -17.58 -34.73 -12.38
CA CYS A 10 -16.34 -34.01 -12.75
C CYS A 10 -15.68 -33.23 -11.60
N TRP A 11 -14.50 -33.59 -11.08
CA TRP A 11 -13.21 -33.27 -11.69
C TRP A 11 -12.09 -34.14 -11.08
N PRO A 12 -11.75 -35.30 -11.66
CA PRO A 12 -10.61 -36.12 -11.20
C PRO A 12 -9.27 -35.38 -11.35
N ALA A 13 -9.16 -34.52 -12.36
CA ALA A 13 -7.93 -33.77 -12.68
C ALA A 13 -7.54 -32.74 -11.60
N LEU A 14 -8.51 -32.16 -10.88
CA LEU A 14 -8.26 -31.22 -9.79
C LEU A 14 -7.74 -31.89 -8.51
N ARG A 15 -8.05 -33.18 -8.30
CA ARG A 15 -7.52 -33.94 -7.15
C ARG A 15 -6.05 -34.30 -7.32
N LEU A 16 -5.60 -34.54 -8.55
CA LEU A 16 -4.20 -34.89 -8.86
C LEU A 16 -3.25 -33.68 -8.74
N LEU A 17 -3.74 -32.46 -9.01
CA LEU A 17 -2.97 -31.23 -8.75
C LEU A 17 -2.92 -30.86 -7.25
N ALA A 18 -3.86 -31.36 -6.44
CA ALA A 18 -3.93 -31.13 -5.01
C ALA A 18 -3.15 -32.16 -4.16
N SER A 19 -2.68 -33.27 -4.76
CA SER A 19 -2.01 -34.38 -4.08
C SER A 19 -0.49 -34.41 -4.24
N GLY A 20 0.13 -33.32 -4.72
CA GLY A 20 1.59 -33.17 -4.62
C GLY A 20 2.00 -32.99 -3.14
N PRO A 21 3.18 -33.50 -2.71
CA PRO A 21 3.66 -33.37 -1.32
C PRO A 21 3.77 -31.92 -0.83
N MET A 22 3.78 -30.94 -1.74
CA MET A 22 3.78 -29.49 -1.44
C MET A 22 2.39 -28.82 -1.54
N ALA A 23 1.38 -29.45 -2.14
CA ALA A 23 0.06 -28.85 -2.36
C ALA A 23 -0.81 -28.83 -1.07
N ALA A 24 -0.78 -29.91 -0.28
CA ALA A 24 -1.46 -29.98 1.01
C ALA A 24 -1.02 -28.88 2.01
N PRO A 25 0.28 -28.59 2.21
CA PRO A 25 0.69 -27.53 3.12
C PRO A 25 0.35 -26.12 2.63
N LEU A 26 0.34 -25.87 1.32
CA LEU A 26 -0.04 -24.56 0.76
C LEU A 26 -1.55 -24.31 0.87
N VAL A 27 -2.38 -25.31 0.53
CA VAL A 27 -3.85 -25.20 0.65
C VAL A 27 -4.26 -24.97 2.10
N SER A 28 -3.64 -25.69 3.04
CA SER A 28 -3.90 -25.45 4.47
C SER A 28 -3.46 -24.06 4.92
N PHE A 29 -2.35 -23.52 4.39
CA PHE A 29 -1.87 -22.16 4.67
C PHE A 29 -2.87 -21.12 4.19
N LEU A 30 -3.29 -21.20 2.93
CA LEU A 30 -4.25 -20.26 2.35
C LEU A 30 -5.61 -20.33 3.06
N ARG A 31 -6.05 -21.54 3.44
CA ARG A 31 -7.28 -21.71 4.21
C ARG A 31 -7.20 -21.04 5.58
N GLU A 32 -6.10 -21.24 6.30
CA GLU A 32 -5.87 -20.60 7.61
C GLU A 32 -5.78 -19.07 7.47
N LEU A 33 -5.04 -18.57 6.47
CA LEU A 33 -4.94 -17.15 6.16
C LEU A 33 -6.32 -16.52 5.90
N TRP A 34 -7.15 -17.17 5.08
CA TRP A 34 -8.49 -16.70 4.78
C TRP A 34 -9.42 -16.73 6.01
N GLN A 35 -9.32 -17.78 6.82
CA GLN A 35 -10.08 -17.87 8.07
C GLN A 35 -9.70 -16.73 9.02
N LYS A 36 -8.40 -16.45 9.20
CA LYS A 36 -7.94 -15.32 10.03
C LYS A 36 -8.42 -13.97 9.51
N TYR A 37 -8.24 -13.73 8.20
CA TYR A 37 -8.69 -12.49 7.56
C TYR A 37 -10.17 -12.20 7.81
N ARG A 38 -11.02 -13.25 7.80
CA ARG A 38 -12.45 -13.11 8.13
C ARG A 38 -12.69 -12.92 9.63
N GLN A 39 -12.02 -13.69 10.49
CA GLN A 39 -12.14 -13.60 11.96
C GLN A 39 -11.73 -12.23 12.49
N ASP A 40 -10.69 -11.62 11.89
CA ASP A 40 -10.20 -10.31 12.28
C ASP A 40 -11.02 -9.17 11.68
N HIS A 41 -12.10 -9.47 10.93
CA HIS A 41 -12.97 -8.51 10.25
C HIS A 41 -12.19 -7.49 9.41
N VAL A 42 -11.10 -7.95 8.78
CA VAL A 42 -10.12 -7.07 8.13
C VAL A 42 -10.76 -6.23 7.03
N SER A 43 -11.74 -6.78 6.29
CA SER A 43 -12.43 -6.02 5.23
C SER A 43 -13.11 -4.76 5.76
N ILE A 44 -13.79 -4.84 6.92
CA ILE A 44 -14.48 -3.69 7.52
C ILE A 44 -13.46 -2.63 7.98
N LEU A 45 -12.37 -3.09 8.61
CA LEU A 45 -11.31 -2.19 9.07
C LEU A 45 -10.60 -1.50 7.90
N VAL A 46 -10.35 -2.23 6.82
CA VAL A 46 -9.73 -1.70 5.61
C VAL A 46 -10.66 -0.72 4.88
N SER A 47 -11.98 -0.97 4.85
CA SER A 47 -12.95 0.02 4.34
C SER A 47 -12.89 1.32 5.14
N SER A 48 -12.78 1.21 6.47
CA SER A 48 -12.60 2.37 7.34
C SER A 48 -11.28 3.08 7.04
N LEU A 49 -10.19 2.33 6.86
CA LEU A 49 -8.88 2.88 6.48
C LEU A 49 -8.96 3.67 5.17
N ALA A 50 -9.62 3.13 4.15
CA ALA A 50 -9.79 3.80 2.86
C ALA A 50 -10.55 5.12 3.02
N TYR A 51 -11.67 5.11 3.77
CA TYR A 51 -12.45 6.31 4.09
C TYR A 51 -11.59 7.35 4.79
N TYR A 52 -10.95 7.01 5.92
CA TYR A 52 -10.12 7.96 6.66
C TYR A 52 -8.92 8.43 5.86
N THR A 53 -8.31 7.59 5.02
CA THR A 53 -7.20 7.98 4.15
C THR A 53 -7.64 9.02 3.11
N PHE A 54 -8.82 8.84 2.52
CA PHE A 54 -9.37 9.81 1.57
C PHE A 54 -9.58 11.18 2.23
N PHE A 55 -10.19 11.23 3.42
CA PHE A 55 -10.41 12.50 4.13
C PHE A 55 -9.12 13.10 4.72
N SER A 56 -8.16 12.27 5.15
CA SER A 56 -6.85 12.72 5.62
C SER A 56 -5.97 13.31 4.50
N PHE A 57 -6.30 13.07 3.23
CA PHE A 57 -5.52 13.53 2.09
C PHE A 57 -5.39 15.06 2.04
N PHE A 58 -6.51 15.79 2.16
CA PHE A 58 -6.50 17.25 2.11
C PHE A 58 -5.69 17.91 3.24
N PRO A 59 -5.91 17.54 4.53
CA PRO A 59 -5.09 18.06 5.62
C PRO A 59 -3.59 17.77 5.47
N LEU A 60 -3.25 16.60 4.94
CA LEU A 60 -1.86 16.19 4.75
C LEU A 60 -1.19 17.03 3.64
N MET A 61 -1.90 17.30 2.53
CA MET A 61 -1.44 18.22 1.49
C MET A 61 -1.19 19.63 2.05
N LEU A 62 -2.13 20.16 2.84
CA LEU A 62 -1.98 21.45 3.53
C LEU A 62 -0.77 21.49 4.46
N LEU A 63 -0.57 20.43 5.25
CA LEU A 63 0.57 20.31 6.15
C LEU A 63 1.90 20.29 5.39
N LEU A 64 1.97 19.53 4.29
CA LEU A 64 3.18 19.47 3.46
C LEU A 64 3.47 20.81 2.80
N ALA A 65 2.46 21.45 2.18
CA ALA A 65 2.59 22.78 1.61
C ALA A 65 3.06 23.79 2.67
N SER A 66 2.63 23.62 3.92
CA SER A 66 3.11 24.41 5.04
C SER A 66 4.56 24.12 5.39
N ILE A 67 4.97 22.86 5.53
CA ILE A 67 6.37 22.50 5.85
C ILE A 67 7.31 22.99 4.76
N ILE A 68 6.99 22.69 3.49
CA ILE A 68 7.73 23.22 2.34
C ILE A 68 7.75 24.74 2.47
N GLY A 69 6.58 25.37 2.67
CA GLY A 69 6.25 26.77 3.03
C GLY A 69 7.16 27.46 4.03
N PHE A 70 7.67 26.70 4.98
CA PHE A 70 8.51 27.20 6.05
C PHE A 70 9.99 27.03 5.74
N LEU A 71 10.37 25.90 5.10
CA LEU A 71 11.76 25.55 4.83
C LEU A 71 12.38 26.34 3.66
N PHE A 72 11.60 26.62 2.61
CA PHE A 72 12.14 27.16 1.35
C PHE A 72 11.83 28.66 1.12
N GLY A 73 10.90 29.27 1.88
CA GLY A 73 10.51 30.69 1.76
C GLY A 73 9.76 31.08 0.47
N MET A 74 8.88 32.08 0.49
CA MET A 74 7.91 32.45 -0.59
C MET A 74 8.51 32.96 -1.93
N GLY A 75 9.60 32.40 -2.47
CA GLY A 75 10.15 32.74 -3.79
C GLY A 75 9.42 32.07 -4.96
N GLU A 76 9.69 32.49 -6.21
CA GLU A 76 9.04 31.96 -7.42
C GLU A 76 9.16 30.44 -7.61
N GLU A 77 10.15 29.79 -6.98
CA GLU A 77 10.30 28.33 -6.96
C GLU A 77 9.14 27.61 -6.23
N TYR A 78 8.42 28.30 -5.33
CA TYR A 78 7.23 27.76 -4.65
C TYR A 78 6.07 27.46 -5.55
N ALA A 79 5.87 28.24 -6.61
CA ALA A 79 4.74 28.03 -7.51
C ALA A 79 4.90 26.74 -8.34
N ARG A 80 6.14 26.22 -8.44
CA ARG A 80 6.46 25.01 -9.22
C ARG A 80 6.38 23.72 -8.38
N LEU A 81 6.77 23.76 -7.10
CA LEU A 81 6.84 22.56 -6.23
C LEU A 81 5.50 21.82 -6.02
N PRO A 82 4.39 22.50 -5.67
CA PRO A 82 3.08 21.86 -5.56
C PRO A 82 2.65 21.26 -6.90
N ARG A 83 2.88 21.96 -8.02
CA ARG A 83 2.56 21.44 -9.36
C ARG A 83 3.35 20.19 -9.71
N THR A 84 4.63 20.12 -9.33
CA THR A 84 5.48 18.94 -9.54
C THR A 84 5.03 17.76 -8.68
N ILE A 85 4.81 17.96 -7.36
CA ILE A 85 4.36 16.89 -6.44
C ILE A 85 2.97 16.37 -6.83
N LEU A 86 2.07 17.26 -7.27
CA LEU A 86 0.73 16.90 -7.75
C LEU A 86 0.76 16.27 -9.14
N GLY A 87 1.72 16.62 -9.99
CA GLY A 87 1.98 15.93 -11.26
C GLY A 87 2.47 14.49 -11.10
N LEU A 88 2.95 14.12 -9.90
CA LEU A 88 3.28 12.73 -9.56
C LEU A 88 2.05 11.90 -9.14
N LEU A 89 0.91 12.55 -8.91
CA LEU A 89 -0.36 11.87 -8.68
C LEU A 89 -1.05 11.61 -10.03
N PRO A 90 -1.67 10.44 -10.25
CA PRO A 90 -2.28 10.07 -11.53
C PRO A 90 -3.54 10.88 -11.91
N PHE A 91 -3.82 11.99 -11.22
CA PHE A 91 -5.05 12.78 -11.34
C PHE A 91 -4.78 14.26 -11.62
N SER A 92 -3.80 14.57 -12.49
CA SER A 92 -3.55 15.93 -12.98
C SER A 92 -4.77 16.45 -13.76
N SER A 93 -5.67 17.12 -13.05
CA SER A 93 -6.72 17.95 -13.64
C SER A 93 -6.59 19.37 -13.08
N ASP A 94 -6.90 20.36 -13.90
CA ASP A 94 -6.86 21.80 -13.58
C ASP A 94 -7.70 22.19 -12.34
N TYR A 95 -8.52 21.28 -11.83
CA TYR A 95 -9.29 21.43 -10.61
C TYR A 95 -8.42 21.34 -9.33
N MET A 96 -7.33 20.57 -9.34
CA MET A 96 -6.46 20.44 -8.17
C MET A 96 -5.48 21.61 -8.03
N SER A 97 -5.00 22.21 -9.13
CA SER A 97 -4.10 23.37 -9.08
C SER A 97 -4.79 24.58 -8.44
N ASN A 98 -6.05 24.85 -8.81
CA ASN A 98 -6.85 25.93 -8.21
C ASN A 98 -7.19 25.67 -6.73
N ALA A 99 -7.45 24.41 -6.35
CA ALA A 99 -7.65 24.04 -4.95
C ALA A 99 -6.36 24.27 -4.13
N VAL A 100 -5.21 24.00 -4.72
CA VAL A 100 -3.89 24.13 -4.10
C VAL A 100 -3.48 25.59 -3.94
N ASP A 101 -3.69 26.44 -4.94
CA ASP A 101 -3.44 27.88 -4.81
C ASP A 101 -4.33 28.49 -3.71
N ARG A 102 -5.60 28.08 -3.61
CA ARG A 102 -6.49 28.49 -2.51
C ARG A 102 -6.04 27.97 -1.15
N ILE A 103 -5.53 26.74 -1.08
CA ILE A 103 -4.95 26.10 0.11
C ILE A 103 -3.69 26.83 0.57
N VAL A 104 -2.80 27.20 -0.36
CA VAL A 104 -1.56 27.93 -0.09
C VAL A 104 -1.86 29.35 0.41
N HIS A 105 -2.87 30.02 -0.16
CA HIS A 105 -3.32 31.31 0.35
C HIS A 105 -4.07 31.22 1.69
N ALA A 106 -4.84 30.14 1.92
CA ALA A 106 -5.50 29.87 3.20
C ALA A 106 -4.51 29.66 4.37
N ARG A 107 -3.24 29.31 4.07
CA ARG A 107 -2.15 29.20 5.05
C ARG A 107 -1.93 30.47 5.87
N ARG A 108 -2.15 31.66 5.29
CA ARG A 108 -2.01 32.94 6.04
C ARG A 108 -3.02 33.09 7.18
N SER A 109 -4.13 32.34 7.16
CA SER A 109 -5.19 32.38 8.18
C SER A 109 -5.11 31.22 9.20
N LEU A 110 -4.17 30.28 9.03
CA LEU A 110 -4.07 29.11 9.88
C LEU A 110 -3.30 29.44 11.17
N GLY A 111 -4.01 29.93 12.19
CA GLY A 111 -3.49 30.07 13.54
C GLY A 111 -3.14 28.72 14.20
N PHE A 112 -2.66 28.75 15.45
CA PHE A 112 -2.29 27.56 16.24
C PHE A 112 -3.36 26.46 16.19
N PHE A 113 -4.64 26.82 16.37
CA PHE A 113 -5.78 25.89 16.34
C PHE A 113 -5.96 25.19 14.99
N GLY A 114 -5.76 25.91 13.88
CA GLY A 114 -5.84 25.34 12.54
C GLY A 114 -4.73 24.33 12.27
N SER A 115 -3.51 24.61 12.72
CA SER A 115 -2.39 23.69 12.61
C SER A 115 -2.61 22.40 13.42
N VAL A 116 -3.14 22.52 14.64
CA VAL A 116 -3.51 21.36 15.47
C VAL A 116 -4.59 20.51 14.78
N LEU A 117 -5.63 21.16 14.22
CA LEU A 117 -6.70 20.46 13.51
C LEU A 117 -6.18 19.71 12.26
N LEU A 118 -5.25 20.30 11.52
CA LEU A 118 -4.61 19.66 10.36
C LEU A 118 -3.75 18.46 10.76
N ILE A 119 -2.98 18.57 11.83
CA ILE A 119 -2.19 17.45 12.37
C ILE A 119 -3.11 16.33 12.86
N TRP A 120 -4.20 16.68 13.53
CA TRP A 120 -5.19 15.71 14.00
C TRP A 120 -5.83 14.96 12.83
N SER A 121 -6.28 15.70 11.82
CA SER A 121 -6.99 15.13 10.67
C SER A 121 -6.06 14.34 9.75
N SER A 122 -4.78 14.74 9.62
CA SER A 122 -3.80 14.03 8.79
C SER A 122 -3.36 12.70 9.41
N THR A 123 -3.47 12.52 10.73
CA THR A 123 -3.06 11.30 11.43
C THR A 123 -4.17 10.26 11.63
N ALA A 124 -5.42 10.60 11.30
CA ALA A 124 -6.58 9.70 11.48
C ALA A 124 -6.44 8.37 10.72
N ALA A 125 -5.98 8.40 9.47
CA ALA A 125 -5.72 7.18 8.69
C ALA A 125 -4.67 6.26 9.37
N PHE A 126 -3.65 6.83 9.99
CA PHE A 126 -2.61 6.07 10.69
C PHE A 126 -3.12 5.40 11.96
N ASP A 127 -4.05 6.03 12.66
CA ASP A 127 -4.68 5.41 13.82
C ASP A 127 -5.45 4.15 13.43
N ILE A 128 -6.15 4.16 12.28
CA ILE A 128 -6.84 2.99 11.76
C ILE A 128 -5.85 1.93 11.29
N LEU A 129 -4.80 2.33 10.57
CA LEU A 129 -3.75 1.40 10.13
C LEU A 129 -3.09 0.69 11.33
N GLN A 130 -2.76 1.45 12.38
CA GLN A 130 -2.18 0.88 13.59
C GLN A 130 -3.18 -0.03 14.32
N GLN A 131 -4.46 0.29 14.34
CA GLN A 131 -5.50 -0.60 14.88
C GLN A 131 -5.57 -1.92 14.13
N ILE A 132 -5.54 -1.89 12.79
CA ILE A 132 -5.48 -3.09 11.94
C ILE A 132 -4.26 -3.93 12.30
N LEU A 133 -3.07 -3.31 12.28
CA LEU A 133 -1.82 -4.01 12.56
C LEU A 133 -1.76 -4.57 13.99
N ASN A 134 -2.26 -3.82 14.97
CA ASN A 134 -2.36 -4.26 16.36
C ASN A 134 -3.32 -5.44 16.51
N ARG A 135 -4.46 -5.41 15.81
CA ARG A 135 -5.45 -6.49 15.83
C ARG A 135 -4.85 -7.78 15.28
N ILE A 136 -4.27 -7.71 14.08
CA ILE A 136 -3.62 -8.86 13.41
C ILE A 136 -2.49 -9.41 14.28
N HIS A 137 -1.61 -8.55 14.80
CA HIS A 137 -0.47 -8.99 15.61
C HIS A 137 -0.80 -9.28 17.08
N ARG A 138 -2.08 -9.19 17.47
CA ARG A 138 -2.59 -9.40 18.85
C ARG A 138 -1.82 -8.59 19.89
N ALA A 139 -1.69 -7.29 19.66
CA ALA A 139 -1.01 -6.40 20.58
C ALA A 139 -1.79 -6.27 21.91
N PRO A 140 -1.14 -6.46 23.08
CA PRO A 140 -1.81 -6.44 24.37
C PRO A 140 -2.24 -5.04 24.81
N THR A 141 -1.49 -4.01 24.41
CA THR A 141 -1.77 -2.61 24.75
C THR A 141 -1.47 -1.69 23.58
N MET A 142 -2.22 -0.59 23.52
CA MET A 142 -1.93 0.49 22.59
C MET A 142 -0.82 1.38 23.14
N ARG A 143 0.05 1.87 22.23
CA ARG A 143 1.04 2.90 22.57
C ARG A 143 0.34 4.19 23.04
N PRO A 144 1.01 5.02 23.87
CA PRO A 144 0.46 6.31 24.29
C PRO A 144 0.23 7.23 23.09
N LEU A 145 -0.82 8.07 23.18
CA LEU A 145 -1.35 8.86 22.06
C LEU A 145 -0.27 9.67 21.33
N TRP A 146 0.64 10.32 22.06
CA TRP A 146 1.72 11.14 21.49
C TRP A 146 2.69 10.35 20.61
N ARG A 147 3.07 9.11 21.01
CA ARG A 147 3.93 8.24 20.19
C ARG A 147 3.22 7.77 18.93
N ARG A 148 1.92 7.49 19.04
CA ARG A 148 1.08 7.07 17.90
C ARG A 148 0.99 8.19 16.87
N ARG A 149 0.78 9.43 17.31
CA ARG A 149 0.73 10.61 16.44
C ARG A 149 2.07 10.87 15.74
N LEU A 150 3.19 10.86 16.47
CA LEU A 150 4.51 11.08 15.88
C LEU A 150 4.85 10.01 14.83
N LEU A 151 4.58 8.74 15.13
CA LEU A 151 4.75 7.64 14.18
C LEU A 151 3.80 7.78 12.99
N GLY A 152 2.56 8.20 13.21
CA GLY A 152 1.60 8.45 12.14
C GLY A 152 2.06 9.54 11.18
N ILE A 153 2.65 10.63 11.68
CA ILE A 153 3.21 11.69 10.83
C ILE A 153 4.42 11.15 10.05
N LEU A 154 5.36 10.47 10.70
CA LEU A 154 6.55 9.91 10.05
C LEU A 154 6.17 8.89 8.95
N LEU A 155 5.30 7.93 9.28
CA LEU A 155 4.82 6.94 8.32
C LEU A 155 3.94 7.59 7.25
N GLY A 156 3.20 8.65 7.57
CA GLY A 156 2.45 9.50 6.63
C GLY A 156 3.31 10.14 5.58
N LEU A 157 4.38 10.80 6.02
CA LEU A 157 5.35 11.40 5.12
C LEU A 157 6.06 10.33 4.29
N ILE A 158 6.42 9.19 4.87
CA ILE A 158 7.01 8.07 4.14
C ILE A 158 6.05 7.56 3.06
N LEU A 159 4.80 7.23 3.40
CA LEU A 159 3.82 6.73 2.43
C LEU A 159 3.53 7.76 1.34
N LEU A 160 3.38 9.03 1.72
CA LEU A 160 3.11 10.11 0.77
C LEU A 160 4.27 10.33 -0.20
N LEU A 161 5.52 10.23 0.25
CA LEU A 161 6.69 10.41 -0.59
C LEU A 161 6.98 9.15 -1.42
N PHE A 162 6.79 7.96 -0.83
CA PHE A 162 7.15 6.69 -1.43
C PHE A 162 6.17 6.21 -2.50
N ILE A 163 4.85 6.38 -2.30
CA ILE A 163 3.85 5.96 -3.29
C ILE A 163 4.08 6.62 -4.67
N PRO A 164 4.20 7.95 -4.79
CA PRO A 164 4.54 8.59 -6.06
C PRO A 164 5.95 8.24 -6.55
N ALA A 165 6.95 8.15 -5.66
CA ALA A 165 8.31 7.74 -6.05
C ALA A 165 8.35 6.35 -6.71
N SER A 166 7.56 5.39 -6.20
CA SER A 166 7.43 4.06 -6.80
C SER A 166 6.81 4.08 -8.21
N ASN A 167 5.97 5.08 -8.51
CA ASN A 167 5.38 5.29 -9.84
C ASN A 167 6.36 6.04 -10.76
N VAL A 168 7.11 7.01 -10.23
CA VAL A 168 8.20 7.72 -10.95
C VAL A 168 9.34 6.77 -11.31
N MET A 169 9.54 5.68 -10.57
CA MET A 169 10.52 4.64 -10.94
C MET A 169 10.24 4.06 -12.35
N ALA A 170 8.98 4.06 -12.82
CA ALA A 170 8.65 3.72 -14.19
C ALA A 170 9.15 4.77 -15.20
N GLY A 171 9.20 6.05 -14.81
CA GLY A 171 9.83 7.15 -15.55
C GLY A 171 11.35 7.24 -15.41
N ALA A 172 11.96 6.50 -14.48
CA ALA A 172 13.42 6.36 -14.35
C ALA A 172 14.04 5.39 -15.37
N ARG A 173 13.19 4.69 -16.16
CA ARG A 173 13.60 3.80 -17.27
C ARG A 173 14.68 4.40 -18.19
N PRO A 174 14.54 5.62 -18.75
CA PRO A 174 15.56 6.23 -19.60
C PRO A 174 16.89 6.50 -18.88
N LEU A 175 16.87 6.81 -17.57
CA LEU A 175 18.09 6.97 -16.77
C LEU A 175 18.79 5.62 -16.54
N LEU A 176 18.02 4.59 -16.17
CA LEU A 176 18.55 3.22 -16.04
C LEU A 176 19.09 2.68 -17.38
N ALA A 177 18.44 2.98 -18.50
CA ALA A 177 18.89 2.60 -19.84
C ALA A 177 20.26 3.20 -20.15
N ARG A 178 20.47 4.49 -19.86
CA ARG A 178 21.78 5.14 -20.04
C ARG A 178 22.87 4.55 -19.15
N VAL A 179 22.54 4.17 -17.91
CA VAL A 179 23.51 3.55 -17.00
C VAL A 179 23.85 2.13 -17.44
N LEU A 180 22.86 1.32 -17.81
CA LEU A 180 23.06 -0.03 -18.31
C LEU A 180 23.84 -0.03 -19.63
N ALA A 181 23.55 0.87 -20.55
CA ALA A 181 24.28 1.03 -21.81
C ALA A 181 25.76 1.42 -21.60
N ARG A 182 26.10 2.10 -20.49
CA ARG A 182 27.49 2.45 -20.15
C ARG A 182 28.24 1.34 -19.41
N LEU A 183 27.52 0.55 -18.60
CA LEU A 183 28.12 -0.49 -17.75
C LEU A 183 28.15 -1.87 -18.42
N THR A 184 27.30 -2.10 -19.42
CA THR A 184 27.14 -3.40 -20.06
C THR A 184 27.10 -3.26 -21.57
N ALA A 185 27.93 -4.04 -22.28
CA ALA A 185 27.88 -4.17 -23.73
C ALA A 185 26.80 -5.20 -24.14
N LEU A 186 25.56 -4.99 -23.68
CA LEU A 186 24.45 -5.88 -23.98
C LEU A 186 24.02 -5.74 -25.45
N PRO A 187 23.64 -6.84 -26.12
CA PRO A 187 23.01 -6.75 -27.43
C PRO A 187 21.69 -5.95 -27.34
N PRO A 188 21.35 -5.12 -28.35
CA PRO A 188 20.14 -4.29 -28.34
C PRO A 188 18.82 -5.06 -28.12
N SER A 189 18.79 -6.35 -28.45
CA SER A 189 17.64 -7.23 -28.26
C SER A 189 17.36 -7.57 -26.79
N TRP A 190 18.38 -7.56 -25.92
CA TRP A 190 18.25 -7.92 -24.50
C TRP A 190 18.01 -6.69 -23.61
N GLU A 191 18.39 -5.50 -24.07
CA GLU A 191 18.23 -4.24 -23.34
C GLU A 191 16.81 -4.02 -22.76
N PRO A 192 15.70 -4.16 -23.52
CA PRO A 192 14.36 -3.92 -22.98
C PRO A 192 13.94 -4.96 -21.92
N VAL A 193 14.40 -6.20 -22.06
CA VAL A 193 14.12 -7.28 -21.09
C VAL A 193 14.85 -7.01 -19.78
N VAL A 194 16.15 -6.70 -19.86
CA VAL A 194 16.97 -6.38 -18.69
C VAL A 194 16.43 -5.14 -17.98
N LEU A 195 16.06 -4.09 -18.72
CA LEU A 195 15.46 -2.88 -18.15
C LEU A 195 14.15 -3.17 -17.41
N THR A 196 13.29 -4.01 -17.98
CA THR A 196 12.01 -4.36 -17.36
C THR A 196 12.23 -5.16 -16.08
N LEU A 197 13.15 -6.12 -16.09
CA LEU A 197 13.49 -6.90 -14.90
C LEU A 197 14.14 -6.04 -13.81
N CYS A 198 15.12 -5.20 -14.15
CA CYS A 198 15.79 -4.31 -13.21
C CYS A 198 14.81 -3.31 -12.57
N THR A 199 13.96 -2.67 -13.37
CA THR A 199 12.97 -1.72 -12.84
C THR A 199 11.91 -2.39 -11.99
N GLY A 200 11.44 -3.58 -12.38
CA GLY A 200 10.52 -4.38 -11.57
C GLY A 200 11.14 -4.84 -10.25
N ALA A 201 12.37 -5.34 -10.27
CA ALA A 201 13.09 -5.76 -9.07
C ALA A 201 13.33 -4.57 -8.11
N LEU A 202 13.72 -3.41 -8.64
CA LEU A 202 13.90 -2.19 -7.86
C LEU A 202 12.58 -1.73 -7.22
N ALA A 203 11.46 -1.80 -7.95
CA ALA A 203 10.15 -1.46 -7.42
C ALA A 203 9.71 -2.43 -6.30
N ILE A 204 9.93 -3.73 -6.47
CA ILE A 204 9.67 -4.74 -5.44
C ILE A 204 10.54 -4.48 -4.21
N LEU A 205 11.84 -4.22 -4.38
CA LEU A 205 12.76 -3.93 -3.28
C LEU A 205 12.34 -2.67 -2.50
N PHE A 206 11.89 -1.65 -3.22
CA PHE A 206 11.42 -0.41 -2.63
C PHE A 206 10.14 -0.63 -1.80
N ASN A 207 9.14 -1.31 -2.36
CA ASN A 207 7.92 -1.66 -1.62
C ASN A 207 8.23 -2.63 -0.47
N PHE A 208 9.14 -3.58 -0.65
CA PHE A 208 9.56 -4.50 0.39
C PHE A 208 10.07 -3.72 1.61
N THR A 209 10.92 -2.71 1.38
CA THR A 209 11.46 -1.84 2.43
C THR A 209 10.34 -1.05 3.12
N LEU A 210 9.38 -0.53 2.36
CA LEU A 210 8.21 0.16 2.90
C LEU A 210 7.36 -0.76 3.78
N PHE A 211 6.99 -1.94 3.28
CA PHE A 211 6.18 -2.91 4.01
C PHE A 211 6.91 -3.43 5.25
N LEU A 212 8.22 -3.67 5.15
CA LEU A 212 9.07 -4.06 6.29
C LEU A 212 9.05 -2.99 7.38
N THR A 213 9.19 -1.72 6.98
CA THR A 213 9.13 -0.57 7.89
C THR A 213 7.76 -0.46 8.56
N LEU A 214 6.67 -0.60 7.80
CA LEU A 214 5.31 -0.61 8.33
C LEU A 214 5.10 -1.73 9.35
N TYR A 215 5.59 -2.94 9.09
CA TYR A 215 5.40 -4.08 9.99
C TYR A 215 6.34 -4.06 11.19
N LEU A 216 7.50 -3.39 11.10
CA LEU A 216 8.42 -3.23 12.21
C LEU A 216 7.97 -2.15 13.19
N PHE A 217 7.49 -1.01 12.67
CA PHE A 217 7.17 0.18 13.48
C PHE A 217 5.69 0.40 13.72
N GLY A 218 4.81 -0.10 12.84
CA GLY A 218 3.36 0.10 12.92
C GLY A 218 2.72 -0.57 14.15
N PRO A 219 2.89 -1.89 14.34
CA PRO A 219 2.34 -2.58 15.51
C PRO A 219 2.92 -2.05 16.82
N SER A 220 2.12 -2.11 17.89
CA SER A 220 2.53 -1.72 19.24
C SER A 220 3.41 -2.78 19.92
N VAL A 221 3.58 -3.95 19.30
CA VAL A 221 4.45 -5.04 19.73
C VAL A 221 5.76 -5.03 18.95
N ARG A 222 6.88 -5.29 19.63
CA ARG A 222 8.18 -5.44 18.97
C ARG A 222 8.21 -6.76 18.20
N ARG A 223 8.60 -6.71 16.93
CA ARG A 223 8.80 -7.89 16.06
C ARG A 223 10.24 -7.91 15.56
N ARG A 224 10.77 -9.11 15.34
CA ARG A 224 12.10 -9.27 14.73
C ARG A 224 11.95 -9.24 13.21
N THR A 225 12.90 -8.65 12.49
CA THR A 225 12.91 -8.61 11.02
C THR A 225 12.78 -10.01 10.38
N ARG A 226 13.38 -11.03 11.01
CA ARG A 226 13.29 -12.44 10.59
C ARG A 226 11.87 -13.03 10.64
N GLU A 227 10.96 -12.44 11.41
CA GLU A 227 9.56 -12.87 11.52
C GLU A 227 8.66 -12.22 10.47
N ILE A 228 9.02 -11.02 10.00
CA ILE A 228 8.11 -10.16 9.21
C ILE A 228 8.49 -10.03 7.72
N TRP A 229 9.67 -10.50 7.32
CA TRP A 229 10.16 -10.30 5.95
C TRP A 229 9.33 -11.06 4.90
N VAL A 230 8.79 -12.24 5.22
CA VAL A 230 8.02 -13.04 4.25
C VAL A 230 6.72 -12.33 3.87
N GLY A 231 6.00 -11.78 4.85
CA GLY A 231 4.79 -11.00 4.60
C GLY A 231 5.10 -9.63 3.99
N ALA A 232 6.25 -9.02 4.30
CA ALA A 232 6.70 -7.80 3.62
C ALA A 232 6.96 -8.03 2.13
N LEU A 233 7.65 -9.13 1.79
CA LEU A 233 7.90 -9.51 0.40
C LEU A 233 6.60 -9.88 -0.32
N THR A 234 5.74 -10.65 0.34
CA THR A 234 4.42 -11.01 -0.19
C THR A 234 3.59 -9.77 -0.50
N GLY A 235 3.54 -8.81 0.43
CA GLY A 235 2.86 -7.53 0.25
C GLY A 235 3.46 -6.71 -0.90
N ALA A 236 4.78 -6.64 -1.01
CA ALA A 236 5.47 -5.94 -2.09
C ALA A 236 5.17 -6.51 -3.49
N VAL A 237 5.16 -7.85 -3.62
CA VAL A 237 4.82 -8.53 -4.88
C VAL A 237 3.36 -8.30 -5.24
N LEU A 238 2.44 -8.49 -4.28
CA LEU A 238 1.02 -8.26 -4.51
C LEU A 238 0.72 -6.79 -4.84
N TRP A 239 1.47 -5.85 -4.27
CA TRP A 239 1.37 -4.43 -4.58
C TRP A 239 1.73 -4.12 -6.03
N GLU A 240 2.87 -4.62 -6.53
CA GLU A 240 3.26 -4.46 -7.93
C GLU A 240 2.24 -5.10 -8.88
N ALA A 241 1.77 -6.32 -8.56
CA ALA A 241 0.73 -6.99 -9.33
C ALA A 241 -0.59 -6.18 -9.35
N SER A 242 -0.97 -5.61 -8.20
CA SER A 242 -2.19 -4.81 -8.08
C SER A 242 -2.09 -3.49 -8.83
N LYS A 243 -0.92 -2.84 -8.88
CA LYS A 243 -0.70 -1.64 -9.72
C LYS A 243 -0.97 -1.94 -11.19
N ALA A 244 -0.45 -3.05 -11.70
CA ALA A 244 -0.69 -3.47 -13.08
C ALA A 244 -2.18 -3.73 -13.35
N LEU A 245 -2.83 -4.49 -12.46
CA LEU A 245 -4.26 -4.81 -12.58
C LEU A 245 -5.15 -3.56 -12.50
N PHE A 246 -4.85 -2.67 -11.56
CA PHE A 246 -5.58 -1.41 -11.40
C PHE A 246 -5.34 -0.47 -12.58
N GLY A 247 -4.14 -0.47 -13.16
CA GLY A 247 -3.85 0.25 -14.41
C GLY A 247 -4.72 -0.22 -15.57
N LEU A 248 -4.96 -1.53 -15.71
CA LEU A 248 -5.90 -2.08 -16.71
C LEU A 248 -7.34 -1.64 -16.43
N TYR A 249 -7.76 -1.66 -15.17
CA TYR A 249 -9.08 -1.19 -14.74
C TYR A 249 -9.32 0.29 -15.10
N VAL A 250 -8.37 1.17 -14.77
CA VAL A 250 -8.48 2.61 -15.08
C VAL A 250 -8.48 2.89 -16.59
N ARG A 251 -7.72 2.11 -17.39
CA ARG A 251 -7.75 2.21 -18.86
C ARG A 251 -9.10 1.77 -19.45
N SER A 252 -9.81 0.85 -18.81
CA SER A 252 -11.17 0.50 -19.20
C SER A 252 -12.16 1.63 -18.86
N LEU A 253 -11.99 2.25 -17.68
CA LEU A 253 -12.80 3.39 -17.24
C LEU A 253 -12.59 4.66 -18.08
N SER A 254 -11.45 4.84 -18.74
CA SER A 254 -11.23 6.02 -19.59
C SER A 254 -12.18 6.08 -20.79
N SER A 255 -12.73 4.93 -21.23
CA SER A 255 -13.80 4.85 -22.24
C SER A 255 -15.19 5.23 -21.67
N TYR A 256 -15.37 5.14 -20.34
CA TYR A 256 -16.59 5.51 -19.61
C TYR A 256 -16.62 6.98 -19.11
N LYS A 257 -15.58 7.77 -19.44
CA LYS A 257 -15.42 9.18 -19.02
C LYS A 257 -16.62 10.08 -19.34
N MET A 258 -17.39 9.76 -20.39
CA MET A 258 -18.53 10.57 -20.85
C MET A 258 -19.71 10.62 -19.87
N LEU A 259 -19.87 9.65 -18.97
CA LEU A 259 -21.04 9.58 -18.06
C LEU A 259 -20.74 9.95 -16.60
N TYR A 260 -19.51 9.70 -16.13
CA TYR A 260 -19.18 9.79 -14.70
C TYR A 260 -18.06 10.77 -14.35
N GLY A 261 -17.46 11.47 -15.33
CA GLY A 261 -16.55 12.61 -15.13
C GLY A 261 -15.64 12.53 -13.89
N SER A 262 -15.77 13.50 -12.98
CA SER A 262 -15.02 13.60 -11.73
C SER A 262 -15.40 12.56 -10.67
N ILE A 263 -16.65 12.10 -10.65
CA ILE A 263 -17.15 11.09 -9.70
C ILE A 263 -16.44 9.75 -9.94
N GLY A 264 -16.24 9.38 -11.20
CA GLY A 264 -15.49 8.18 -11.58
C GLY A 264 -14.06 8.18 -11.04
N SER A 265 -13.39 9.33 -11.03
CA SER A 265 -12.05 9.48 -10.44
C SER A 265 -12.06 9.25 -8.92
N ILE A 266 -13.05 9.80 -8.21
CA ILE A 266 -13.18 9.61 -6.75
C ILE A 266 -13.41 8.13 -6.42
N ILE A 267 -14.31 7.47 -7.15
CA ILE A 267 -14.60 6.04 -6.97
C ILE A 267 -13.33 5.20 -7.21
N ALA A 268 -12.58 5.50 -8.28
CA ALA A 268 -11.32 4.81 -8.55
C ALA A 268 -10.30 5.01 -7.42
N ILE A 269 -10.17 6.22 -6.88
CA ILE A 269 -9.30 6.52 -5.74
C ILE A 269 -9.70 5.71 -4.52
N LEU A 270 -10.98 5.72 -4.14
CA LEU A 270 -11.48 4.98 -2.98
C LEU A 270 -11.26 3.48 -3.13
N LEU A 271 -11.49 2.93 -4.34
CA LEU A 271 -11.22 1.54 -4.64
C LEU A 271 -9.72 1.22 -4.53
N TRP A 272 -8.85 2.08 -5.05
CA TRP A 272 -7.40 1.92 -4.91
C TRP A 272 -6.97 1.91 -3.46
N LEU A 273 -7.44 2.88 -2.65
CA LEU A 273 -7.15 2.95 -1.22
C LEU A 273 -7.63 1.71 -0.47
N TYR A 274 -8.81 1.19 -0.82
CA TYR A 274 -9.32 -0.05 -0.27
C TYR A 274 -8.40 -1.23 -0.61
N VAL A 275 -8.06 -1.43 -1.89
CA VAL A 275 -7.14 -2.49 -2.33
C VAL A 275 -5.79 -2.35 -1.63
N SER A 276 -5.23 -1.14 -1.55
CA SER A 276 -3.98 -0.87 -0.82
C SER A 276 -4.05 -1.32 0.63
N GLY A 277 -5.14 -1.01 1.34
CA GLY A 277 -5.32 -1.45 2.72
C GLY A 277 -5.44 -2.97 2.84
N VAL A 278 -6.10 -3.64 1.88
CA VAL A 278 -6.19 -5.11 1.84
C VAL A 278 -4.80 -5.71 1.69
N LEU A 279 -3.96 -5.18 0.80
CA LEU A 279 -2.59 -5.66 0.57
C LEU A 279 -1.71 -5.56 1.82
N VAL A 280 -1.78 -4.43 2.51
CA VAL A 280 -1.06 -4.22 3.78
C VAL A 280 -1.57 -5.18 4.86
N ALA A 281 -2.89 -5.40 4.94
CA ALA A 281 -3.42 -6.33 5.92
C ALA A 281 -3.08 -7.80 5.60
N LEU A 282 -3.14 -8.20 4.32
CA LEU A 282 -2.77 -9.56 3.89
C LEU A 282 -1.30 -9.87 4.16
N GLY A 283 -0.37 -8.94 3.90
CA GLY A 283 1.04 -9.18 4.22
C GLY A 283 1.28 -9.29 5.73
N ALA A 284 0.55 -8.52 6.55
CA ALA A 284 0.60 -8.65 8.01
C ALA A 284 0.03 -10.00 8.49
N GLU A 285 -1.08 -10.46 7.91
CA GLU A 285 -1.69 -11.77 8.22
C GLU A 285 -0.77 -12.93 7.84
N VAL A 286 -0.07 -12.83 6.70
CA VAL A 286 0.96 -13.82 6.31
C VAL A 286 2.04 -13.94 7.37
N ASN A 287 2.55 -12.80 7.88
CA ASN A 287 3.52 -12.79 8.96
C ASN A 287 2.99 -13.47 10.22
N PHE A 288 1.74 -13.16 10.60
CA PHE A 288 1.12 -13.76 11.77
C PHE A 288 0.94 -15.28 11.62
N VAL A 289 0.36 -15.76 10.51
CA VAL A 289 0.10 -17.19 10.27
C VAL A 289 1.41 -17.97 10.25
N LEU A 290 2.46 -17.44 9.60
CA LEU A 290 3.77 -18.08 9.58
C LEU A 290 4.39 -18.14 10.97
N GLY A 291 4.28 -17.08 11.77
CA GLY A 291 4.70 -17.07 13.18
C GLY A 291 3.97 -18.14 13.99
N ALA A 292 2.64 -18.14 13.94
CA ALA A 292 1.81 -19.10 14.67
C ALA A 292 2.10 -20.56 14.29
N ARG A 293 2.39 -20.84 13.02
CA ARG A 293 2.80 -22.19 12.57
C ARG A 293 4.16 -22.59 13.08
N ARG A 294 5.12 -21.66 13.15
CA ARG A 294 6.45 -21.92 13.74
C ARG A 294 6.33 -22.25 15.23
N ASP A 295 5.52 -21.49 15.96
CA ASP A 295 5.30 -21.70 17.40
C ASP A 295 4.62 -23.05 17.69
N ARG A 296 3.58 -23.42 16.93
CA ARG A 296 2.92 -24.74 17.06
C ARG A 296 3.86 -25.91 16.75
N ARG A 297 4.76 -25.75 15.77
CA ARG A 297 5.77 -26.78 15.45
C ARG A 297 6.78 -26.95 16.58
N ALA A 298 7.24 -25.85 17.17
CA ALA A 298 8.16 -25.90 18.31
C ALA A 298 7.50 -26.54 19.55
N ALA A 299 6.21 -26.31 19.78
CA ALA A 299 5.46 -26.89 20.89
C ALA A 299 5.10 -28.38 20.73
N GLY A 300 5.05 -28.89 19.48
CA GLY A 300 4.75 -30.31 19.20
C GLY A 300 5.98 -31.21 19.13
N THR A 301 7.18 -30.66 19.29
CA THR A 301 8.47 -31.39 19.25
C THR A 301 9.15 -31.52 20.62
N GLY A 302 8.48 -31.14 21.71
CA GLY A 302 8.93 -31.30 23.10
C GLY A 302 8.00 -32.24 23.85
#